data_AF-A0A820G8J8-F1
#
_entry.id   AF-A0A820G8J8-F1
#
_cell.length_a   1.000
_cell.length_b   1.000
_cell.length_c   1.000
_cell.angle_alpha   90.00
_cell.angle_beta   90.00
_cell.angle_gamma   90.00
#
_symmetry.space_group_name_H-M   'P 1'
#
loop_
_entity.id
_entity.type
_entity.pdbx_description
1 polymer ?
#
loop_
_entity_poly.entity_id
_entity_poly.type
_entity_poly.pdbx_seq_one_letter_code
_entity_poly.pdbx_strand_id
1 'polypeptide(L)'
;MLAEQCVSALCRIQKPPRIYLEKSNHDLSYYTNKICPGDRDDNLWVTYNDYQPPKTQSEWEQTCFLDKCYYGYYEWPKIIKYPMNKRERYTKETMPEHVSILYNRFMDKNFITKLIQYMIVEDEEN
;
A
#
# COMPACT_ATOMS: atom_id res chain seq x y z
N MET A 1 9.97 -22.64 8.73
CA MET A 1 8.48 -22.47 8.82
C MET A 1 7.87 -21.77 10.07
N LEU A 2 7.84 -22.31 11.30
CA LEU A 2 7.03 -21.71 12.41
C LEU A 2 7.52 -20.32 12.85
N ALA A 3 8.84 -20.16 13.01
CA ALA A 3 9.44 -18.89 13.44
C ALA A 3 9.15 -17.76 12.43
N GLU A 4 9.18 -18.06 11.14
CA GLU A 4 8.84 -17.11 10.08
C GLU A 4 7.39 -16.66 10.16
N GLN A 5 6.45 -17.59 10.35
CA GLN A 5 5.04 -17.28 10.52
C GLN A 5 4.80 -16.39 11.74
N CYS A 6 5.47 -16.67 12.87
CA CYS A 6 5.39 -15.84 14.06
C CYS A 6 5.96 -14.43 13.81
N VAL A 7 7.11 -14.30 13.16
CA VAL A 7 7.71 -12.99 12.83
C VAL A 7 6.82 -12.21 11.85
N SER A 8 6.25 -12.87 10.84
CA SER A 8 5.29 -12.28 9.90
C SER A 8 4.04 -11.77 10.63
N ALA A 9 3.51 -12.53 11.58
CA ALA A 9 2.39 -12.11 12.42
C ALA A 9 2.76 -10.90 13.29
N LEU A 10 3.94 -10.89 13.92
CA LEU A 10 4.45 -9.74 14.68
C LEU A 10 4.54 -8.49 13.81
N CYS A 11 5.10 -8.59 12.60
CA CYS A 11 5.17 -7.46 11.67
C CYS A 11 3.79 -6.93 11.27
N ARG A 12 2.77 -7.80 11.15
CA ARG A 12 1.39 -7.38 10.86
C ARG A 12 0.76 -6.63 12.04
N ILE A 13 0.98 -7.11 13.26
CA ILE A 13 0.46 -6.48 14.49
C ILE A 13 1.11 -5.11 14.71
N GLN A 14 2.40 -4.98 14.43
CA GLN A 14 3.18 -3.77 14.67
C GLN A 14 3.09 -2.75 13.52
N LYS A 15 2.36 -3.06 12.45
CA LYS A 15 2.23 -2.15 11.31
C LYS A 15 1.40 -0.92 11.72
N PRO A 16 1.91 0.31 11.53
CA PRO A 16 1.14 1.52 11.79
C PRO A 16 -0.19 1.52 11.02
N PRO A 17 -1.27 2.07 11.61
CA PRO A 17 -2.57 2.12 10.95
C PRO A 17 -2.47 2.91 9.65
N ARG A 18 -3.17 2.45 8.61
CA ARG A 18 -3.32 3.21 7.36
C ARG A 18 -4.34 4.31 7.57
N ILE A 19 -3.94 5.55 7.30
CA ILE A 19 -4.85 6.70 7.23
C ILE A 19 -5.51 6.67 5.85
N TYR A 20 -6.83 6.78 5.81
CA TYR A 20 -7.60 6.85 4.57
C TYR A 20 -8.15 8.25 4.38
N LEU A 21 -8.14 8.71 3.13
CA LEU A 21 -8.77 9.93 2.67
C LEU A 21 -10.06 9.58 1.94
N GLU A 22 -11.02 10.50 1.99
CA GLU A 22 -12.31 10.35 1.32
C GLU A 22 -12.45 11.41 0.23
N LYS A 23 -12.92 11.01 -0.95
CA LYS A 23 -13.29 11.91 -2.05
C LYS A 23 -14.74 11.64 -2.43
N SER A 24 -15.56 12.69 -2.48
CA SER A 24 -16.96 12.58 -2.90
C SER A 24 -17.04 12.44 -4.41
N ASN A 25 -17.96 11.60 -4.89
CA ASN A 25 -18.25 11.54 -6.33
C ASN A 25 -18.79 12.86 -6.88
N HIS A 26 -19.41 13.71 -6.06
CA HIS A 26 -19.89 15.01 -6.52
C HIS A 26 -18.75 15.96 -6.92
N ASP A 27 -17.55 15.73 -6.39
CA ASP A 27 -16.34 16.47 -6.77
C ASP A 27 -15.75 15.98 -8.10
N LEU A 28 -16.23 14.85 -8.62
CA LEU A 28 -15.90 14.26 -9.92
C LEU A 28 -17.09 14.53 -10.85
N SER A 29 -17.03 15.64 -11.58
CA SER A 29 -18.13 16.33 -12.27
C SER A 29 -18.88 15.59 -13.41
N TYR A 30 -19.05 14.27 -13.38
CA TYR A 30 -19.53 13.50 -14.53
C TYR A 30 -20.67 12.54 -14.19
N TYR A 31 -21.67 13.00 -13.43
CA TYR A 31 -22.92 12.23 -13.27
C TYR A 31 -23.75 12.26 -14.56
N THR A 32 -23.45 11.36 -15.50
CA THR A 32 -24.41 10.99 -16.55
C THR A 32 -25.41 10.00 -15.95
N ASN A 33 -26.71 10.32 -15.95
CA ASN A 33 -27.80 9.48 -15.39
C ASN A 33 -27.96 8.08 -16.04
N LYS A 34 -27.05 7.67 -16.92
CA LYS A 34 -27.07 6.39 -17.61
C LYS A 34 -25.78 5.63 -17.26
N ILE A 35 -25.93 4.45 -16.66
CA ILE A 35 -24.81 3.56 -16.34
C ILE A 35 -24.21 3.05 -17.65
N CYS A 36 -22.93 3.34 -17.88
CA CYS A 36 -22.17 2.92 -19.05
C CYS A 36 -20.85 2.29 -18.59
N PRO A 37 -20.77 0.95 -18.50
CA PRO A 37 -19.54 0.28 -18.09
C PRO A 37 -18.44 0.45 -19.14
N GLY A 38 -17.18 0.44 -18.72
CA GLY A 38 -16.01 0.53 -19.60
C GLY A 38 -15.17 1.77 -19.37
N ASP A 39 -14.32 2.07 -20.34
CA ASP A 39 -13.49 3.28 -20.34
C ASP A 39 -14.36 4.49 -20.64
N ARG A 40 -14.32 5.48 -19.75
CA ARG A 40 -15.11 6.70 -19.81
C ARG A 40 -14.25 7.89 -19.40
N ASP A 41 -14.58 9.07 -19.92
CA ASP A 41 -13.82 10.30 -19.66
C ASP A 41 -13.59 10.55 -18.15
N ASP A 42 -14.53 10.18 -17.28
CA ASP A 42 -14.44 10.33 -15.83
C ASP A 42 -13.51 9.33 -15.13
N ASN A 43 -13.18 8.20 -15.77
CA ASN A 43 -12.31 7.15 -15.24
C ASN A 43 -10.99 6.96 -16.00
N LEU A 44 -10.76 7.68 -17.11
CA LEU A 44 -9.49 7.59 -17.84
C LEU A 44 -8.26 7.85 -16.94
N TRP A 45 -8.37 8.74 -15.95
CA TRP A 45 -7.27 9.03 -15.02
C TRP A 45 -6.80 7.83 -14.17
N VAL A 46 -7.59 6.75 -14.09
CA VAL A 46 -7.18 5.48 -13.43
C VAL A 46 -6.76 4.39 -14.42
N THR A 47 -6.91 4.61 -15.72
CA THR A 47 -6.49 3.65 -16.75
C THR A 47 -5.00 3.82 -17.03
N TYR A 48 -4.34 2.73 -17.45
CA TYR A 48 -2.89 2.75 -17.67
C TYR A 48 -2.44 3.73 -18.77
N ASN A 49 -3.25 3.89 -19.83
CA ASN A 49 -2.87 4.68 -21.00
C ASN A 49 -2.88 6.19 -20.73
N ASP A 50 -3.81 6.66 -19.91
CA ASP A 50 -4.01 8.09 -19.65
C ASP A 50 -3.46 8.52 -18.27
N TYR A 51 -3.06 7.56 -17.44
CA TYR A 51 -2.45 7.83 -16.14
C TYR A 51 -1.12 8.58 -16.28
N GLN A 52 -1.04 9.72 -15.59
CA GLN A 52 0.19 10.49 -15.46
C GLN A 52 0.80 10.24 -14.08
N PRO A 53 1.92 9.50 -13.97
CA PRO A 53 2.54 9.25 -12.69
C PRO A 53 3.07 10.56 -12.07
N PRO A 54 2.93 10.73 -10.74
CA PRO A 54 3.52 11.86 -10.04
C PRO A 54 5.04 11.85 -10.21
N LYS A 55 5.62 13.01 -10.50
CA LYS A 55 7.07 13.19 -10.73
C LYS A 55 7.78 13.77 -9.52
N THR A 56 7.02 14.37 -8.60
CA THR A 56 7.54 14.94 -7.35
C THR A 56 6.93 14.30 -6.11
N GLN A 57 7.60 14.43 -4.97
CA GLN A 57 7.07 13.96 -3.68
C GLN A 57 5.74 14.63 -3.31
N SER A 58 5.60 15.93 -3.61
CA SER A 58 4.35 16.66 -3.35
C SER A 58 3.20 16.13 -4.20
N GLU A 59 3.44 15.87 -5.49
CA GLU A 59 2.44 15.26 -6.37
C GLU A 59 2.09 13.85 -5.90
N TRP A 60 3.09 13.05 -5.49
CA TRP A 60 2.88 11.70 -4.95
C TRP A 60 1.97 11.75 -3.72
N GLU A 61 2.24 12.65 -2.78
CA GLU A 61 1.44 12.79 -1.55
C GLU A 61 -0.01 13.21 -1.80
N GLN A 62 -0.28 13.93 -2.90
CA GLN A 62 -1.61 14.40 -3.29
C GLN A 62 -2.34 13.45 -4.25
N THR A 63 -1.64 12.48 -4.85
CA THR A 63 -2.23 11.56 -5.84
C THR A 63 -3.22 10.59 -5.19
N CYS A 64 -4.38 10.38 -5.82
CA CYS A 64 -5.33 9.36 -5.39
C CYS A 64 -4.95 8.00 -6.01
N PHE A 65 -4.33 7.10 -5.26
CA PHE A 65 -4.09 5.73 -5.72
C PHE A 65 -5.22 4.81 -5.27
N LEU A 66 -5.91 4.20 -6.23
CA LEU A 66 -6.96 3.23 -5.94
C LEU A 66 -6.35 1.83 -5.81
N ASP A 67 -6.54 1.21 -4.65
CA ASP A 67 -6.10 -0.17 -4.39
C ASP A 67 -6.89 -1.21 -5.21
N LYS A 68 -8.07 -0.84 -5.71
CA LYS A 68 -9.03 -1.74 -6.35
C LYS A 68 -9.20 -1.36 -7.82
N CYS A 69 -8.87 -2.30 -8.71
CA CYS A 69 -8.93 -2.12 -10.16
C CYS A 69 -10.35 -1.98 -10.73
N TYR A 70 -11.39 -2.34 -9.95
CA TYR A 70 -12.77 -2.30 -10.42
C TYR A 70 -13.50 -0.97 -10.12
N TYR A 71 -12.88 -0.05 -9.38
CA TYR A 71 -13.49 1.24 -9.07
C TYR A 71 -13.63 2.09 -10.33
N GLY A 72 -14.83 2.64 -10.54
CA GLY A 72 -15.13 3.45 -11.71
C GLY A 72 -15.32 2.63 -12.99
N TYR A 73 -15.15 1.31 -13.02
CA TYR A 73 -15.39 0.55 -14.25
C TYR A 73 -16.88 0.49 -14.60
N TYR A 74 -17.73 0.04 -13.68
CA TYR A 74 -19.19 0.01 -13.86
C TYR A 74 -19.84 1.31 -13.38
N GLU A 75 -19.54 1.70 -12.15
CA GLU A 75 -19.99 2.93 -11.51
C GLU A 75 -18.99 3.31 -10.40
N TRP A 76 -18.93 4.59 -10.04
CA TRP A 76 -18.16 5.05 -8.88
C TRP A 76 -18.93 4.84 -7.57
N PRO A 77 -18.27 4.42 -6.47
CA PRO A 77 -18.89 4.41 -5.15
C PRO A 77 -19.12 5.84 -4.68
N LYS A 78 -20.25 6.14 -4.01
CA LYS A 78 -20.60 7.52 -3.56
C LYS A 78 -19.44 8.26 -2.87
N ILE A 79 -18.64 7.53 -2.11
CA ILE A 79 -17.43 8.00 -1.46
C ILE A 79 -16.29 7.06 -1.86
N ILE A 80 -15.24 7.61 -2.44
CA ILE A 80 -14.01 6.90 -2.75
C ILE A 80 -13.10 7.00 -1.53
N LYS A 81 -12.75 5.85 -0.95
CA LYS A 81 -11.76 5.74 0.14
C LYS A 81 -10.45 5.25 -0.43
N TYR A 82 -9.38 6.02 -0.23
CA TYR A 82 -8.04 5.69 -0.69
C TYR A 82 -7.00 5.96 0.41
N PRO A 83 -5.92 5.18 0.50
CA PRO A 83 -4.90 5.39 1.52
C PRO A 83 -4.15 6.70 1.27
N MET A 84 -3.84 7.43 2.34
CA MET A 84 -2.92 8.56 2.27
C MET A 84 -1.52 8.06 1.91
N ASN A 85 -0.89 8.71 0.93
CA ASN A 85 0.43 8.29 0.43
C ASN A 85 1.58 8.73 1.35
N LYS A 86 1.31 9.69 2.23
CA LYS A 86 2.20 10.07 3.32
C LYS A 86 1.98 9.09 4.48
N ARG A 87 2.84 8.08 4.59
CA ARG A 87 2.82 7.15 5.71
C ARG A 87 3.74 7.62 6.82
N GLU A 88 3.24 7.64 8.04
CA GLU A 88 4.07 7.74 9.23
C GLU A 88 4.99 6.51 9.31
N ARG A 89 6.28 6.75 9.53
CA ARG A 89 7.29 5.71 9.71
C ARG A 89 7.88 5.86 11.10
N TYR A 90 8.22 4.74 11.73
CA TYR A 90 9.03 4.77 12.94
C TYR A 90 10.41 5.36 12.60
N THR A 91 10.77 6.42 13.31
CA THR A 91 12.15 6.91 13.39
C THR A 91 12.87 6.19 14.53
N LYS A 92 14.19 6.30 14.63
CA LYS A 92 14.94 5.64 15.73
C LYS A 92 14.48 6.11 17.11
N GLU A 93 14.00 7.34 17.20
CA GLU A 93 13.56 7.99 18.43
C GLU A 93 12.11 7.66 18.78
N THR A 94 11.28 7.34 17.78
CA THR A 94 9.84 7.06 17.95
C THR A 94 9.50 5.57 17.91
N MET A 95 10.48 4.72 17.63
CA MET A 95 10.30 3.28 17.51
C MET A 95 10.06 2.63 18.89
N PRO A 96 8.94 1.91 19.08
CA PRO A 96 8.72 1.13 20.29
C PRO A 96 9.78 0.05 20.48
N GLU A 97 10.08 -0.32 21.72
CA GLU A 97 11.09 -1.34 22.06
C GLU A 97 10.89 -2.66 21.30
N HIS A 98 9.65 -3.14 21.21
CA HIS A 98 9.36 -4.40 20.51
C HIS A 98 9.63 -4.33 18.99
N VAL A 99 9.53 -3.15 18.37
CA VAL A 99 9.89 -2.93 16.97
C VAL A 99 11.41 -2.80 16.85
N SER A 100 12.06 -2.16 17.83
CA SER A 100 13.52 -1.94 17.82
C SER A 100 14.31 -3.24 17.92
N ILE A 101 13.80 -4.24 18.66
CA ILE A 101 14.38 -5.59 18.71
C ILE A 101 14.44 -6.21 17.30
N LEU A 102 13.32 -6.18 16.58
CA LEU A 102 13.27 -6.69 15.20
C LEU A 102 14.17 -5.87 14.28
N TYR A 103 14.08 -4.55 14.35
CA TYR A 103 14.91 -3.65 13.55
C TYR A 103 16.41 -3.95 13.73
N ASN A 104 16.89 -3.97 14.98
CA ASN A 104 18.30 -4.21 15.28
C ASN A 104 18.75 -5.60 14.81
N ARG A 105 17.90 -6.62 14.96
CA ARG A 105 18.23 -7.98 14.54
C ARG A 105 18.32 -8.10 13.02
N PHE A 106 17.41 -7.47 12.27
CA PHE A 106 17.43 -7.47 10.81
C PHE A 106 18.46 -6.50 10.22
N MET A 107 19.02 -5.57 11.02
CA MET A 107 20.17 -4.75 10.63
C MET A 107 21.52 -5.46 10.83
N ASP A 108 21.57 -6.57 11.57
CA ASP A 108 22.77 -7.39 11.71
C ASP A 108 23.02 -8.20 10.42
N LYS A 109 24.09 -7.84 9.70
CA LYS A 109 24.49 -8.50 8.45
C LYS A 109 24.74 -10.00 8.63
N ASN A 110 25.27 -10.43 9.78
CA ASN A 110 25.54 -11.85 10.02
C ASN A 110 24.25 -12.64 10.16
N PHE A 111 23.24 -12.05 10.82
CA PHE A 111 21.92 -12.64 10.92
C PHE A 111 21.26 -12.77 9.55
N ILE A 112 21.19 -11.70 8.77
CA ILE A 112 20.56 -11.71 7.44
C ILE A 112 21.23 -12.72 6.52
N THR A 113 22.56 -12.78 6.52
CA THR A 113 23.29 -13.72 5.67
C THR A 113 22.91 -15.17 6.00
N LYS A 114 22.89 -15.53 7.29
CA LYS A 114 22.48 -16.86 7.73
C LYS A 114 21.00 -17.14 7.46
N LEU A 115 20.13 -16.16 7.70
CA LEU A 115 18.69 -16.29 7.44
C LEU A 115 18.43 -16.62 5.97
N ILE A 116 19.03 -15.88 5.04
CA ILE A 116 18.91 -16.14 3.60
C ILE A 116 19.44 -17.53 3.25
N GLN A 117 20.59 -17.93 3.79
CA GLN A 117 21.15 -19.27 3.57
C GLN A 117 20.19 -20.37 4.03
N TYR A 118 19.60 -20.24 5.23
CA TYR A 118 18.64 -21.21 5.72
C TYR A 118 17.36 -21.24 4.89
N MET A 119 16.87 -20.08 4.42
CA MET A 119 15.70 -20.03 3.55
C MET A 119 15.93 -20.75 2.22
N ILE A 120 17.11 -20.58 1.61
CA ILE A 120 17.47 -21.28 0.37
C ILE A 120 17.52 -22.80 0.60
N VAL A 121 18.12 -23.25 1.70
CA VAL A 121 18.18 -24.69 2.02
C VAL A 121 16.79 -25.26 2.29
N GLU A 122 15.93 -24.57 3.05
CA GLU A 122 14.54 -24.99 3.29
C GLU A 122 13.73 -25.08 1.97
N ASP A 123 14.01 -24.20 0.99
CA ASP A 123 13.35 -24.22 -0.32
C ASP A 123 13.86 -25.37 -1.22
N GLU A 124 15.15 -25.72 -1.15
CA GLU A 124 15.72 -26.84 -1.91
C GLU A 124 15.30 -28.22 -1.36
N GLU A 125 14.95 -28.30 -0.07
CA GLU A 125 14.49 -29.52 0.60
C GLU A 125 12.99 -29.81 0.43
N ASN A 126 12.19 -28.87 -0.11
CA ASN A 126 10.75 -29.00 -0.38
C ASN A 126 10.42 -29.31 -1.84
#